data_AF-A0A9E5DEJ2-F1
#
_entry.id   AF-A0A9E5DEJ2-F1
#
_cell.length_a   1.000
_cell.length_b   1.000
_cell.length_c   1.000
_cell.angle_alpha   90.00
_cell.angle_beta   90.00
_cell.angle_gamma   90.00
#
_symmetry.space_group_name_H-M   'P 1'
#
loop_
_entity.id
_entity.type
_entity.pdbx_description
1 polymer ?
#
loop_
_entity_poly.entity_id
_entity_poly.type
_entity_poly.pdbx_seq_one_letter_code
_entity_poly.pdbx_strand_id
1 'polypeptide(L)'
;MGVCQIAEQLSELMKLILIHIYKYGPDNPWYMARRLLGESGWAPKYDEYEIEKACKELEKMKLLTTFNGQLKRRATSSVKPWLKVKAKMYDRKPAGVYYDLTKEGRKLASELYKEYKRNNKL
;
A
#
# COMPACT_ATOMS: atom_id res chain seq x y z
N MET A 1 -2.15 8.01 -22.63
CA MET A 1 -2.56 8.94 -21.55
C MET A 1 -1.34 9.20 -20.68
N GLY A 2 -1.00 10.47 -20.45
CA GLY A 2 0.23 10.83 -19.74
C GLY A 2 0.12 10.55 -18.25
N VAL A 3 1.25 10.24 -17.60
CA VAL A 3 1.34 9.97 -16.16
C VAL A 3 0.81 11.14 -15.32
N CYS A 4 1.00 12.39 -15.78
CA CYS A 4 0.47 13.61 -15.13
C CYS A 4 -1.07 13.68 -15.09
N GLN A 5 -1.77 13.22 -16.13
CA GLN A 5 -3.25 13.30 -16.17
C GLN A 5 -3.91 12.36 -15.15
N ILE A 6 -3.24 11.24 -14.84
CA ILE A 6 -3.70 10.27 -13.86
C ILE A 6 -3.47 10.83 -12.44
N ALA A 7 -2.35 11.52 -12.21
CA ALA A 7 -2.03 12.17 -10.93
C ALA A 7 -3.08 13.20 -10.49
N GLU A 8 -3.67 13.94 -11.42
CA GLU A 8 -4.69 14.96 -11.13
C GLU A 8 -6.06 14.37 -10.79
N GLN A 9 -6.38 13.19 -11.32
CA GLN A 9 -7.64 12.48 -11.04
C GLN A 9 -7.64 11.73 -9.71
N LEU A 10 -6.46 11.51 -9.12
CA LEU A 10 -6.30 10.78 -7.87
C LEU A 10 -6.66 11.65 -6.66
N SER A 11 -7.52 11.12 -5.79
CA SER A 11 -7.79 11.72 -4.48
C SER A 11 -6.53 11.73 -3.61
N GLU A 12 -6.51 12.62 -2.61
CA GLU A 12 -5.37 12.71 -1.70
C GLU A 12 -5.12 11.36 -0.99
N LEU A 13 -6.16 10.69 -0.50
CA LEU A 13 -6.06 9.37 0.12
C LEU A 13 -5.40 8.34 -0.79
N MET A 14 -5.77 8.31 -2.08
CA MET A 14 -5.17 7.38 -3.05
C MET A 14 -3.69 7.67 -3.27
N LYS A 15 -3.30 8.95 -3.37
CA LYS A 15 -1.89 9.35 -3.47
C LYS A 15 -1.11 8.87 -2.25
N LEU A 16 -1.66 9.05 -1.05
CA LEU A 16 -1.05 8.60 0.19
C LEU A 16 -0.88 7.07 0.23
N ILE A 17 -1.88 6.31 -0.24
CA ILE A 17 -1.80 4.83 -0.34
C ILE A 17 -0.68 4.40 -1.29
N LEU A 18 -0.58 5.00 -2.48
CA LEU A 18 0.48 4.71 -3.45
C LEU A 18 1.88 4.98 -2.86
N ILE A 19 2.04 6.13 -2.20
CA ILE A 19 3.27 6.53 -1.52
C ILE A 19 3.61 5.55 -0.38
N HIS A 20 2.63 5.13 0.40
CA HIS A 20 2.81 4.18 1.50
C HIS A 20 3.32 2.83 0.99
N ILE A 21 2.65 2.25 -0.01
CA ILE A 21 3.05 0.97 -0.59
C ILE A 21 4.43 1.07 -1.26
N TYR A 22 4.75 2.20 -1.90
CA TYR A 22 6.06 2.43 -2.49
C TYR A 22 7.19 2.43 -1.46
N LYS A 23 6.96 3.06 -0.30
CA LYS A 23 7.96 3.17 0.78
C LYS A 23 8.08 1.91 1.63
N TYR A 24 6.95 1.33 2.04
CA TYR A 24 6.90 0.24 3.03
C TYR A 24 6.69 -1.15 2.42
N GLY A 25 6.30 -1.22 1.14
CA GLY A 25 5.99 -2.45 0.43
C GLY A 25 4.49 -2.80 0.47
N PRO A 26 4.11 -3.96 -0.09
CA PRO A 26 2.72 -4.36 -0.22
C PRO A 26 2.04 -4.52 1.14
N ASP A 27 0.82 -4.02 1.26
CA ASP A 27 0.10 -3.97 2.53
C ASP A 27 -1.39 -4.29 2.38
N ASN A 28 -2.08 -4.49 3.51
CA ASN A 28 -3.53 -4.70 3.53
C ASN A 28 -4.27 -3.41 3.99
N PRO A 29 -5.55 -3.23 3.63
CA PRO A 29 -6.34 -2.07 4.03
C PRO A 29 -6.38 -1.84 5.55
N TRP A 30 -6.53 -2.92 6.32
CA TRP A 30 -6.59 -2.88 7.79
C TRP A 30 -5.35 -2.24 8.42
N TYR A 31 -4.15 -2.62 7.97
CA TYR A 31 -2.89 -2.05 8.43
C TYR A 31 -2.74 -0.62 7.90
N MET A 32 -3.04 -0.38 6.62
CA MET A 32 -2.97 0.95 6.01
C MET A 32 -3.84 1.98 6.77
N ALA A 33 -5.02 1.58 7.25
CA ALA A 33 -5.91 2.44 8.05
C ALA A 33 -5.28 2.94 9.36
N ARG A 34 -4.34 2.17 9.91
CA ARG A 34 -3.67 2.44 11.19
C ARG A 34 -2.29 3.06 11.05
N ARG A 35 -1.55 2.70 9.99
CA ARG A 35 -0.12 3.03 9.83
C ARG A 35 0.23 3.81 8.56
N LEU A 36 -0.76 4.42 7.90
CA LEU A 36 -0.54 5.17 6.67
C LEU A 36 0.65 6.14 6.84
N LEU A 37 1.56 6.14 5.86
CA LEU A 37 2.83 6.89 5.86
C LEU A 37 3.76 6.76 7.08
N GLY A 38 3.58 5.74 7.94
CA GLY A 38 4.43 5.51 9.11
C GLY A 38 3.90 6.11 10.41
N GLU A 39 2.64 6.56 10.43
CA GLU A 39 1.91 6.85 11.66
C GLU A 39 1.95 5.63 12.60
N SER A 40 2.25 5.85 13.87
CA SER A 40 2.29 4.81 14.90
C SER A 40 1.14 5.00 15.88
N GLY A 41 -0.08 4.63 15.44
CA GLY A 41 -1.29 4.70 16.24
C GLY A 41 -1.95 3.33 16.41
N TRP A 42 -2.52 3.07 17.58
CA TRP A 42 -3.43 1.92 17.79
C TRP A 42 -4.83 2.21 17.24
N ALA A 43 -5.26 3.48 17.28
CA ALA A 43 -6.51 3.94 16.68
C ALA A 43 -6.33 4.17 15.16
N PRO A 44 -7.29 3.71 14.32
CA PRO A 44 -7.25 3.98 12.89
C PRO A 44 -7.47 5.48 12.64
N LYS A 45 -6.58 6.09 11.85
CA LYS A 45 -6.69 7.50 11.44
C LYS A 45 -7.67 7.67 10.28
N TYR A 46 -7.78 6.63 9.47
CA TYR A 46 -8.68 6.56 8.32
C TYR A 46 -9.65 5.40 8.49
N ASP A 47 -10.84 5.54 7.92
CA ASP A 47 -11.80 4.44 7.88
C ASP A 47 -11.28 3.31 6.98
N GLU A 48 -11.39 2.08 7.45
CA GLU A 48 -10.94 0.89 6.71
C GLU A 48 -11.69 0.71 5.40
N TYR A 49 -12.99 1.02 5.38
CA TYR A 49 -13.85 0.95 4.21
C TYR A 49 -13.45 1.97 3.14
N GLU A 50 -13.08 3.19 3.55
CA GLU A 50 -12.58 4.21 2.63
C GLU A 50 -11.26 3.80 1.98
N ILE A 51 -10.34 3.21 2.76
CA ILE A 51 -9.08 2.69 2.22
C ILE A 51 -9.34 1.52 1.27
N GLU A 52 -10.22 0.58 1.64
CA GLU A 52 -10.55 -0.53 0.75
C GLU A 52 -11.16 -0.05 -0.57
N LYS A 53 -12.06 0.94 -0.52
CA LYS A 53 -12.66 1.55 -1.70
C LYS A 53 -11.59 2.23 -2.57
N ALA A 54 -10.69 3.00 -1.97
CA ALA A 54 -9.59 3.64 -2.67
C ALA A 54 -8.63 2.62 -3.31
N CYS A 55 -8.32 1.52 -2.62
CA CYS A 55 -7.51 0.43 -3.17
C CYS A 55 -8.19 -0.24 -4.37
N LYS A 56 -9.50 -0.50 -4.30
CA LYS A 56 -10.26 -1.07 -5.43
C LYS A 56 -10.32 -0.13 -6.63
N GLU A 57 -10.44 1.17 -6.40
CA GLU A 57 -10.41 2.17 -7.48
C GLU A 57 -9.02 2.26 -8.13
N LEU A 58 -7.95 2.22 -7.34
CA LEU A 58 -6.56 2.13 -7.82
C LEU A 58 -6.27 0.83 -8.59
N GLU A 59 -6.89 -0.28 -8.19
CA GLU A 59 -6.82 -1.55 -8.90
C GLU A 59 -7.52 -1.48 -10.27
N LYS A 60 -8.73 -0.88 -10.34
CA LYS A 60 -9.43 -0.63 -11.62
C LYS A 60 -8.60 0.24 -12.57
N MET A 61 -7.83 1.18 -12.03
CA MET A 61 -6.89 2.02 -12.79
C MET A 61 -5.58 1.30 -13.16
N LYS A 62 -5.41 0.01 -12.81
CA LYS A 62 -4.20 -0.80 -13.02
C LYS A 62 -2.94 -0.22 -12.35
N LEU A 63 -3.10 0.59 -11.32
CA LEU A 63 -2.00 1.15 -10.52
C LEU A 63 -1.62 0.21 -9.37
N LEU A 64 -2.61 -0.46 -8.79
CA LEU A 64 -2.43 -1.53 -7.82
C LEU A 64 -2.81 -2.88 -8.40
N THR A 65 -2.26 -3.95 -7.83
CA THR A 65 -2.63 -5.33 -8.11
C THR A 65 -2.83 -6.08 -6.80
N THR A 66 -3.80 -6.97 -6.76
CA THR A 66 -3.98 -7.88 -5.64
C THR A 66 -2.87 -8.93 -5.66
N PHE A 67 -2.07 -8.97 -4.61
CA PHE A 67 -1.09 -10.01 -4.41
C PHE A 67 -1.81 -11.32 -4.04
N ASN A 68 -2.02 -12.17 -5.04
CA ASN A 68 -2.63 -13.51 -4.92
C ASN A 68 -1.59 -14.62 -4.66
N GLY A 69 -0.34 -14.27 -4.33
CA GLY A 69 0.69 -15.26 -4.06
C GLY A 69 0.40 -16.04 -2.77
N GLN A 70 0.62 -17.36 -2.77
CA GLN A 70 0.67 -18.12 -1.51
C GLN A 70 1.74 -17.48 -0.60
N LEU A 71 1.34 -16.91 0.53
CA LEU A 71 2.31 -16.54 1.56
C LEU A 71 3.09 -17.79 1.90
N LYS A 72 4.40 -17.83 1.59
CA LYS A 72 5.25 -19.00 1.88
C LYS A 72 5.19 -19.25 3.40
N ARG A 73 4.45 -20.30 3.77
CA ARG A 73 4.20 -20.73 5.16
C ARG A 73 5.47 -21.01 5.97
N ARG A 74 6.58 -21.30 5.29
CA ARG A 74 7.87 -21.57 5.94
C ARG A 74 8.83 -20.42 5.68
N ALA A 75 9.09 -19.69 6.75
CA ALA A 75 10.13 -18.68 6.83
C ALA A 75 11.51 -19.35 6.69
N THR A 76 11.98 -19.61 5.47
CA THR A 76 13.41 -19.92 5.27
C THR A 76 14.25 -18.68 5.58
N SER A 77 15.51 -18.87 5.97
CA SER A 77 16.44 -17.78 6.34
C SER A 77 16.47 -16.65 5.31
N SER A 78 16.33 -16.99 4.02
CA SER A 78 16.31 -16.08 2.86
C SER A 78 15.01 -15.29 2.63
N VAL A 79 13.95 -15.54 3.41
CA VAL A 79 12.68 -14.81 3.30
C VAL A 79 12.81 -13.45 4.01
N LYS A 80 12.36 -12.38 3.35
CA LYS A 80 12.44 -11.01 3.89
C LYS A 80 11.75 -10.92 5.27
N PRO A 81 12.33 -10.20 6.26
CA PRO A 81 11.79 -10.14 7.62
C PRO A 81 10.31 -9.77 7.74
N TRP A 82 9.83 -8.83 6.91
CA TRP A 82 8.41 -8.44 6.88
C TRP A 82 7.47 -9.57 6.43
N LEU A 83 7.92 -10.49 5.58
CA LEU A 83 7.14 -11.70 5.23
C LEU A 83 7.02 -12.65 6.42
N LYS A 84 8.07 -12.76 7.24
CA LYS A 84 8.07 -13.64 8.44
C LYS A 84 7.13 -13.11 9.52
N VAL A 85 7.14 -11.79 9.74
CA VAL A 85 6.19 -11.12 10.64
C VAL A 85 4.75 -11.34 10.16
N LYS A 86 4.48 -11.25 8.85
CA LYS A 86 3.16 -11.53 8.26
C LYS A 86 2.74 -13.00 8.38
N ALA A 87 3.65 -13.95 8.18
CA ALA A 87 3.35 -15.38 8.34
C ALA A 87 2.96 -15.74 9.79
N LYS A 88 3.58 -15.09 10.79
CA LYS A 88 3.29 -15.30 12.21
C LYS A 88 1.91 -14.75 12.65
N MET A 89 1.38 -13.75 11.94
CA MET A 89 0.09 -13.13 12.22
C MET A 89 -1.10 -13.82 11.53
N TYR A 90 -0.86 -14.88 10.73
CA TYR A 90 -1.88 -15.57 9.94
C TYR A 90 -2.99 -16.23 10.81
N ASP A 91 -2.64 -16.75 11.98
CA ASP A 91 -3.57 -17.45 12.88
C ASP A 91 -4.57 -16.53 13.63
N ARG A 92 -4.40 -15.20 13.59
CA ARG A 92 -5.27 -14.26 14.33
C ARG A 92 -6.26 -13.45 13.46
N LYS A 93 -6.36 -13.76 12.15
CA LYS A 93 -7.15 -13.09 11.08
C LYS A 93 -6.84 -11.58 10.81
N PRO A 94 -7.13 -11.07 9.58
CA PRO A 94 -7.64 -11.80 8.43
C PRO A 94 -6.57 -12.16 7.39
N ALA A 95 -6.84 -13.28 6.70
CA ALA A 95 -6.36 -13.54 5.35
C ALA A 95 -6.88 -12.42 4.44
N GLY A 96 -6.15 -11.30 4.41
CA GLY A 96 -6.53 -10.11 3.67
C GLY A 96 -5.95 -10.08 2.27
N VAL A 97 -6.68 -9.43 1.35
CA VAL A 97 -6.15 -9.02 0.05
C VAL A 97 -5.02 -8.03 0.30
N TYR A 98 -3.81 -8.38 -0.14
CA TYR A 98 -2.67 -7.47 -0.12
C TYR A 98 -2.60 -6.74 -1.44
N TYR A 99 -2.35 -5.44 -1.43
CA TYR A 99 -2.16 -4.66 -2.64
C TYR A 99 -0.67 -4.40 -2.84
N ASP A 100 -0.19 -4.63 -4.06
CA ASP A 100 1.15 -4.30 -4.51
C ASP A 100 1.08 -3.31 -5.68
N LEU A 101 2.17 -2.59 -5.93
CA LEU A 101 2.26 -1.64 -7.03
C LEU A 101 2.52 -2.37 -8.35
N THR A 102 1.79 -1.99 -9.39
CA THR A 102 2.13 -2.40 -10.76
C THR A 102 3.35 -1.62 -11.26
N LYS A 103 3.90 -2.00 -12.42
CA LYS A 103 5.02 -1.26 -13.04
C LYS A 103 4.66 0.21 -13.31
N GLU A 104 3.41 0.48 -13.68
CA GLU A 104 2.89 1.83 -13.92
C GLU A 104 2.64 2.56 -12.59
N GLY A 105 1.99 1.89 -11.64
CA GLY A 105 1.78 2.44 -10.29
C GLY A 105 3.09 2.80 -9.61
N ARG A 106 4.16 2.02 -9.81
CA ARG A 106 5.47 2.31 -9.25
C ARG A 106 6.14 3.56 -9.84
N LYS A 107 5.95 3.83 -11.14
CA LYS A 107 6.45 5.06 -11.76
C LYS A 107 5.73 6.27 -11.17
N LEU A 108 4.40 6.22 -11.15
CA LEU A 108 3.57 7.28 -10.61
C LEU A 108 3.83 7.51 -9.12
N ALA A 109 3.91 6.44 -8.32
CA ALA A 109 4.21 6.54 -6.90
C ALA A 109 5.61 7.11 -6.62
N SER A 110 6.58 6.88 -7.51
CA SER A 110 7.93 7.48 -7.40
C SER A 110 7.89 8.99 -7.62
N GLU A 111 7.11 9.47 -8.59
CA GLU A 111 6.89 10.90 -8.85
C GLU A 111 6.17 11.56 -7.67
N LEU A 112 5.05 10.97 -7.24
CA LEU A 112 4.28 11.42 -6.07
C LEU A 112 5.13 11.42 -4.80
N TYR A 113 6.00 10.43 -4.60
CA TYR A 113 6.90 10.37 -3.44
C TYR A 113 7.92 11.52 -3.45
N LYS A 114 8.47 11.87 -4.61
CA LYS A 114 9.41 13.00 -4.75
C LYS A 114 8.71 14.33 -4.49
N GLU A 115 7.50 14.52 -5.01
CA GLU A 115 6.68 15.71 -4.76
C GLU A 115 6.31 15.81 -3.29
N TYR A 116 5.83 14.72 -2.70
CA TYR A 116 5.51 14.64 -1.29
C TYR A 116 6.73 15.00 -0.42
N LYS A 117 7.91 14.44 -0.70
CA LYS A 117 9.13 14.77 0.04
C LYS A 117 9.53 16.25 -0.12
N ARG A 118 9.33 16.83 -1.31
CA ARG A 118 9.64 18.24 -1.59
C ARG A 118 8.71 19.19 -0.82
N ASN A 119 7.42 18.87 -0.76
CA ASN A 119 6.40 19.71 -0.12
C ASN A 119 6.41 19.55 1.40
N ASN A 120 6.69 18.35 1.92
CA ASN A 120 6.57 18.02 3.33
C ASN A 120 7.88 18.18 4.13
N LYS A 121 8.85 18.97 3.62
CA LYS A 121 10.18 19.28 4.22
C LYS A 121 10.54 18.37 5.41
N LEU A 122 10.96 17.14 5.09
CA LEU A 122 11.75 16.29 5.98
C LEU A 122 13.22 16.45 5.63
#